data_AF-A0A835Z0L3-F1
#
_entry.id   AF-A0A835Z0L3-F1
#
_cell.length_a   1.000
_cell.length_b   1.000
_cell.length_c   1.000
_cell.angle_alpha   90.00
_cell.angle_beta   90.00
_cell.angle_gamma   90.00
#
_symmetry.space_group_name_H-M   'P 1'
#
loop_
_entity.id
_entity.type
_entity.pdbx_description
1 polymer ?
#
loop_
_entity_poly.entity_id
_entity_poly.type
_entity_poly.pdbx_seq_one_letter_code
_entity_poly.pdbx_strand_id
1 'polypeptide(L)'
;DWYNAAMTGYVWRHRYWLRQALRQSVAQWPHAQQRSTPHAQQRSTPCAALHVRRSDVKLETGQRAPAGFHHVSEYLLRGRAMLEALGIRRIVLLTDSADAVKEAKEVGDYEWEWLDKARYADDSDNIQFSFPFPSGDPTLETLQLLTELEVVKQCSMLITDEGGNFAHLLYTSMCGRDADSWSCPP
;
A
#
# COMPACT_ATOMS: atom_id res chain seq x y z
N ASP A 1 -15.22 -38.89 2.56
CA ASP A 1 -14.73 -37.53 2.83
C ASP A 1 -13.22 -37.31 2.71
N TRP A 2 -12.61 -37.70 1.59
CA TRP A 2 -11.20 -37.40 1.32
C TRP A 2 -11.00 -36.00 0.70
N TYR A 3 -12.02 -35.49 0.02
CA TYR A 3 -12.01 -34.19 -0.67
C TYR A 3 -11.89 -33.00 0.32
N ASN A 4 -12.59 -33.08 1.45
CA ASN A 4 -12.53 -32.05 2.50
C ASN A 4 -11.20 -32.04 3.26
N ALA A 5 -10.58 -33.21 3.48
CA ALA A 5 -9.26 -33.34 4.09
C ALA A 5 -8.14 -32.85 3.17
N ALA A 6 -8.24 -33.12 1.86
CA ALA A 6 -7.32 -32.61 0.86
C ALA A 6 -7.41 -31.08 0.74
N MET A 7 -8.62 -30.53 0.66
CA MET A 7 -8.85 -29.08 0.60
C MET A 7 -8.33 -28.35 1.85
N THR A 8 -8.55 -28.89 3.05
CA THR A 8 -8.03 -28.29 4.29
C THR A 8 -6.50 -28.36 4.37
N GLY A 9 -5.88 -29.46 3.93
CA GLY A 9 -4.43 -29.58 3.82
C GLY A 9 -3.80 -28.62 2.81
N TYR A 10 -4.44 -28.42 1.66
CA TYR A 10 -4.01 -27.46 0.63
C TYR A 10 -4.13 -26.01 1.12
N VAL A 11 -5.25 -25.64 1.73
CA VAL A 11 -5.45 -24.31 2.31
C VAL A 11 -4.43 -24.02 3.42
N TRP A 12 -4.12 -25.02 4.26
CA TRP A 12 -3.13 -24.85 5.32
C TRP A 12 -1.71 -24.68 4.76
N ARG A 13 -1.29 -25.52 3.81
CA ARG A 13 0.02 -25.37 3.15
C ARG A 13 0.12 -24.04 2.40
N HIS A 14 -0.91 -23.64 1.69
CA HIS A 14 -0.92 -22.37 0.95
C HIS A 14 -0.85 -21.17 1.91
N ARG A 15 -1.57 -21.20 3.04
CA ARG A 15 -1.47 -20.17 4.10
C ARG A 15 -0.10 -20.16 4.76
N TYR A 16 0.50 -21.33 5.00
CA TYR A 16 1.84 -21.43 5.57
C TYR A 16 2.90 -20.85 4.62
N TRP A 17 2.86 -21.23 3.35
CA TRP A 17 3.75 -20.70 2.31
C TRP A 17 3.55 -19.20 2.10
N LEU A 18 2.31 -18.73 2.02
CA LEU A 18 1.99 -17.29 1.97
C LEU A 18 2.58 -16.55 3.18
N ARG A 19 2.43 -17.09 4.39
CA ARG A 19 2.99 -16.48 5.61
C ARG A 19 4.52 -16.46 5.59
N GLN A 20 5.16 -17.51 5.08
CA GLN A 20 6.63 -17.54 4.98
C GLN A 20 7.14 -16.59 3.90
N ALA A 21 6.50 -16.56 2.73
CA ALA A 21 6.80 -15.59 1.66
C ALA A 21 6.58 -14.16 2.15
N LEU A 22 5.47 -13.89 2.84
CA LEU A 22 5.19 -12.61 3.51
C LEU A 22 6.29 -12.23 4.49
N ARG A 23 6.67 -13.14 5.38
CA ARG A 23 7.76 -12.89 6.34
C ARG A 23 9.06 -12.59 5.63
N GLN A 24 9.36 -13.25 4.51
CA GLN A 24 10.55 -12.99 3.73
C GLN A 24 10.49 -11.64 3.00
N SER A 25 9.37 -11.30 2.38
CA SER A 25 9.18 -9.99 1.72
C SER A 25 9.19 -8.84 2.71
N VAL A 26 8.53 -8.99 3.87
CA VAL A 26 8.57 -8.02 4.98
C VAL A 26 9.96 -7.95 5.60
N ALA A 27 10.70 -9.06 5.70
CA ALA A 27 12.08 -9.05 6.19
C ALA A 27 13.06 -8.43 5.18
N GLN A 28 12.76 -8.49 3.87
CA GLN A 28 13.50 -7.81 2.81
C GLN A 28 13.08 -6.34 2.65
N TRP A 29 11.94 -5.96 3.24
CA TRP A 29 11.32 -4.64 3.17
C TRP A 29 12.17 -3.48 3.70
N PRO A 30 13.24 -3.68 4.49
CA PRO A 30 14.19 -2.60 4.72
C PRO A 30 15.52 -2.81 3.98
N HIS A 31 15.85 -3.98 3.43
CA HIS A 31 17.15 -4.22 2.79
C HIS A 31 17.32 -3.63 1.38
N ALA A 32 16.24 -3.32 0.66
CA ALA A 32 16.35 -2.68 -0.65
C ALA A 32 16.64 -1.17 -0.58
N GLN A 33 16.36 -0.51 0.56
CA GLN A 33 16.71 0.91 0.80
C GLN A 33 17.75 1.12 1.92
N GLN A 34 18.01 0.14 2.80
CA GLN A 34 19.05 0.22 3.83
C GLN A 34 20.43 -0.21 3.33
N ARG A 35 21.00 0.53 2.37
CA ARG A 35 22.46 0.59 2.21
C ARG A 35 23.08 1.68 3.08
N SER A 36 22.65 1.84 4.33
CA SER A 36 23.37 2.59 5.37
C SER A 36 22.58 2.67 6.68
N THR A 37 22.67 1.64 7.53
CA THR A 37 23.05 1.81 8.97
C THR A 37 22.84 0.52 9.79
N PRO A 38 23.82 0.15 10.64
CA PRO A 38 23.72 -0.99 11.55
C PRO A 38 23.05 -0.57 12.87
N HIS A 39 21.76 -0.24 12.85
CA HIS A 39 20.95 -0.09 14.08
C HIS A 39 19.50 -0.49 13.81
N ALA A 40 19.20 -1.78 14.00
CA ALA A 40 17.84 -2.26 14.20
C ALA A 40 17.32 -1.89 15.62
N GLN A 41 17.55 -0.64 16.03
CA GLN A 41 16.91 -0.04 17.20
C GLN A 41 15.60 0.59 16.71
N GLN A 42 14.49 -0.02 17.13
CA GLN A 42 13.23 0.65 17.47
C GLN A 42 12.91 1.88 16.61
N ARG A 43 12.12 1.68 15.54
CA ARG A 43 11.57 2.74 14.68
C ARG A 43 10.79 3.75 15.54
N SER A 44 11.49 4.73 16.13
CA SER A 44 10.92 5.70 17.07
C SER A 44 10.31 6.92 16.39
N THR A 45 10.37 6.99 15.06
CA THR A 45 9.72 8.04 14.27
C THR A 45 8.31 7.60 13.85
N PRO A 46 7.27 8.37 14.21
CA PRO A 46 5.91 8.11 13.77
C PRO A 46 5.83 8.25 12.25
N CYS A 47 5.11 7.34 11.58
CA CYS A 47 4.83 7.42 10.16
C CYS A 47 3.36 7.51 9.85
N ALA A 48 3.06 8.06 8.68
CA ALA A 48 1.77 7.94 8.04
C ALA A 48 1.90 7.00 6.83
N ALA A 49 0.93 6.11 6.66
CA ALA A 49 0.72 5.43 5.40
C ALA A 49 -0.19 6.29 4.53
N LEU A 50 0.17 6.47 3.26
CA LEU A 50 -0.64 7.15 2.26
C LEU A 50 -1.00 6.15 1.17
N HIS A 51 -2.28 5.84 1.03
CA HIS A 51 -2.78 4.96 -0.02
C HIS A 51 -3.36 5.77 -1.19
N VAL A 52 -2.77 5.60 -2.37
CA VAL A 52 -3.16 6.27 -3.62
C VAL A 52 -3.48 5.21 -4.67
N ARG A 53 -4.76 5.13 -5.04
CA ARG A 53 -5.27 4.20 -6.05
C ARG A 53 -5.59 4.94 -7.35
N ARG A 54 -5.12 4.46 -8.50
CA ARG A 54 -5.38 5.12 -9.80
C ARG A 54 -5.59 4.18 -10.98
N SER A 55 -5.18 2.92 -10.91
CA SER A 55 -5.14 2.02 -12.08
C SER A 55 -6.51 1.67 -12.65
N ASP A 56 -7.51 1.49 -11.79
CA ASP A 56 -8.88 1.15 -12.18
C ASP A 56 -9.75 2.38 -12.45
N VAL A 57 -9.27 3.57 -12.09
CA VAL A 57 -10.01 4.83 -12.24
C VAL A 57 -9.96 5.31 -13.69
N LYS A 58 -8.92 5.00 -14.48
CA LYS A 58 -8.76 5.46 -15.88
C LYS A 58 -9.60 4.73 -16.93
N LEU A 59 -10.55 3.89 -16.51
CA LEU A 59 -11.43 3.16 -17.41
C LEU A 59 -12.71 3.97 -17.63
N GLU A 60 -12.77 4.79 -18.69
CA GLU A 60 -13.84 4.73 -19.71
C GLU A 60 -13.95 5.95 -20.62
N THR A 61 -13.51 7.15 -20.25
CA THR A 61 -13.84 8.32 -21.07
C THR A 61 -12.68 9.30 -21.14
N GLY A 62 -12.25 9.62 -22.37
CA GLY A 62 -11.28 10.68 -22.66
C GLY A 62 -11.77 12.10 -22.31
N GLN A 63 -12.57 12.25 -21.25
CA GLN A 63 -13.12 13.51 -20.77
C GLN A 63 -13.19 13.51 -19.24
N ARG A 64 -12.41 14.42 -18.63
CA ARG A 64 -12.25 14.70 -17.19
C ARG A 64 -11.70 13.53 -16.38
N ALA A 65 -10.83 13.86 -15.43
CA ALA A 65 -10.40 12.96 -14.37
C ALA A 65 -11.65 12.25 -13.79
N PRO A 66 -11.80 10.93 -14.01
CA PRO A 66 -12.94 10.19 -13.48
C PRO A 66 -13.01 10.38 -11.97
N ALA A 67 -14.22 10.38 -11.41
CA ALA A 67 -14.42 10.46 -9.97
C ALA A 67 -13.52 9.40 -9.28
N GLY A 68 -12.59 9.86 -8.43
CA GLY A 68 -11.59 9.00 -7.77
C GLY A 68 -10.13 9.25 -8.19
N PHE A 69 -9.86 10.04 -9.24
CA PHE A 69 -8.48 10.48 -9.50
C PHE A 69 -8.13 11.67 -8.62
N HIS A 70 -7.08 11.53 -7.83
CA HIS A 70 -6.57 12.55 -6.92
C HIS A 70 -5.05 12.64 -7.01
N HIS A 71 -4.51 13.85 -7.08
CA HIS A 71 -3.07 14.10 -6.98
C HIS A 71 -2.57 13.78 -5.57
N VAL A 72 -1.30 13.36 -5.42
CA VAL A 72 -0.71 13.05 -4.10
C VAL A 72 -0.86 14.24 -3.14
N SER A 73 -0.71 15.47 -3.64
CA SER A 73 -0.89 16.70 -2.88
C SER A 73 -2.29 16.86 -2.29
N GLU A 74 -3.34 16.37 -2.97
CA GLU A 74 -4.72 16.45 -2.47
C GLU A 74 -4.94 15.54 -1.26
N TYR A 75 -4.33 14.35 -1.25
CA TYR A 75 -4.36 13.47 -0.08
C TYR A 75 -3.64 14.10 1.11
N LEU A 76 -2.45 14.66 0.88
CA LEU A 76 -1.68 15.33 1.93
C LEU A 76 -2.44 16.53 2.50
N LEU A 77 -3.16 17.29 1.68
CA LEU A 77 -3.97 18.39 2.13
C LEU A 77 -5.06 17.92 3.11
N ARG A 78 -5.69 16.78 2.86
CA ARG A 78 -6.70 16.18 3.76
C ARG A 78 -6.09 15.72 5.08
N GLY A 79 -4.89 15.15 5.04
CA GLY A 79 -4.16 14.67 6.23
C GLY A 79 -3.36 15.73 6.98
N ARG A 80 -3.22 16.95 6.44
CA ARG A 80 -2.23 17.95 6.87
C ARG A 80 -2.30 18.28 8.35
N ALA A 81 -3.50 18.59 8.86
CA ALA A 81 -3.67 18.97 10.26
C ALA A 81 -3.20 17.87 11.22
N MET A 82 -3.44 16.60 10.86
CA MET A 82 -3.04 15.45 11.68
C MET A 82 -1.54 15.15 11.54
N LEU A 83 -0.98 15.27 10.34
CA LEU A 83 0.46 15.14 10.10
C LEU A 83 1.24 16.16 10.94
N GLU A 84 0.78 17.42 10.95
CA GLU A 84 1.38 18.50 11.74
C GLU A 84 1.19 18.25 13.25
N ALA A 85 0.00 17.85 13.70
CA ALA A 85 -0.27 17.57 15.11
C ALA A 85 0.54 16.40 15.69
N LEU A 86 0.78 15.36 14.89
CA LEU A 86 1.57 14.18 15.28
C LEU A 86 3.08 14.33 14.98
N GLY A 87 3.49 15.44 14.37
CA GLY A 87 4.89 15.67 13.98
C GLY A 87 5.42 14.63 12.98
N ILE A 88 4.56 14.07 12.13
CA ILE A 88 4.92 13.01 11.18
C ILE A 88 5.64 13.62 9.98
N ARG A 89 6.86 13.14 9.74
CA ARG A 89 7.66 13.47 8.54
C ARG A 89 7.87 12.30 7.59
N ARG A 90 7.79 11.06 8.08
CA ARG A 90 7.92 9.86 7.27
C ARG A 90 6.58 9.42 6.70
N ILE A 91 6.49 9.33 5.38
CA ILE A 91 5.28 8.87 4.68
C ILE A 91 5.59 7.63 3.86
N VAL A 92 4.85 6.57 4.13
CA VAL A 92 4.90 5.33 3.35
C VAL A 92 3.81 5.36 2.30
N LEU A 93 4.19 5.50 1.04
CA LEU A 93 3.30 5.52 -0.11
C LEU A 93 2.96 4.10 -0.58
N LEU A 94 1.68 3.77 -0.49
CA LEU A 94 1.05 2.55 -1.00
C LEU A 94 0.31 2.91 -2.28
N THR A 95 0.80 2.49 -3.44
CA THR A 95 0.19 2.87 -4.72
C THR A 95 0.42 1.83 -5.82
N ASP A 96 -0.55 1.72 -6.71
CA ASP A 96 -0.54 0.96 -7.96
C ASP A 96 0.02 1.77 -9.15
N SER A 97 0.27 3.07 -8.98
CA SER A 97 0.64 4.00 -10.05
C SER A 97 2.08 4.50 -9.95
N ALA A 98 2.82 4.39 -11.05
CA ALA A 98 4.18 4.92 -11.17
C ALA A 98 4.19 6.46 -11.08
N ASP A 99 3.14 7.12 -11.55
CA ASP A 99 3.06 8.58 -11.54
C ASP A 99 2.81 9.14 -10.14
N ALA A 100 2.09 8.40 -9.28
CA ALA A 100 1.98 8.77 -7.87
C ALA A 100 3.36 8.76 -7.17
N VAL A 101 4.25 7.83 -7.54
CA VAL A 101 5.63 7.81 -7.03
C VAL A 101 6.43 9.01 -7.56
N LYS A 102 6.25 9.42 -8.81
CA LYS A 102 6.88 10.63 -9.37
C LYS A 102 6.39 11.88 -8.64
N GLU A 103 5.07 12.04 -8.49
CA GLU A 103 4.47 13.15 -7.76
C GLU A 103 4.96 13.23 -6.31
N ALA A 104 5.03 12.10 -5.60
CA ALA A 104 5.49 12.08 -4.22
C ALA A 104 6.92 12.63 -4.07
N LYS A 105 7.82 12.34 -5.03
CA LYS A 105 9.19 12.88 -5.02
C LYS A 105 9.25 14.40 -5.18
N GLU A 106 8.23 14.99 -5.79
CA GLU A 106 8.13 16.42 -6.07
C GLU A 106 7.33 17.18 -5.00
N VAL A 107 6.53 16.46 -4.20
CA VAL A 107 5.58 17.05 -3.27
C VAL A 107 6.05 16.94 -1.82
N GLY A 108 6.23 18.12 -1.21
CA GLY A 108 6.42 18.29 0.23
C GLY A 108 7.83 17.94 0.73
N ASP A 109 8.14 18.42 1.93
CA ASP A 109 9.37 18.11 2.65
C ASP A 109 9.12 16.93 3.60
N TYR A 110 8.85 15.77 3.01
CA TYR A 110 8.58 14.51 3.70
C TYR A 110 9.62 13.45 3.32
N GLU A 111 9.89 12.53 4.25
CA GLU A 111 10.71 11.34 4.01
C GLU A 111 9.83 10.25 3.41
N TRP A 112 9.90 10.09 2.10
CA TRP A 112 9.06 9.14 1.35
C TRP A 112 9.66 7.73 1.27
N GLU A 113 8.85 6.74 1.58
CA GLU A 113 9.13 5.30 1.39
C GLU A 113 8.03 4.67 0.52
N TRP A 114 8.35 3.68 -0.32
CA TRP A 114 7.35 2.97 -1.14
C TRP A 114 7.86 1.60 -1.58
N LEU A 115 6.94 0.64 -1.79
CA LEU A 115 7.25 -0.69 -2.33
C LEU A 115 8.02 -0.62 -3.65
N ASP A 116 9.19 -1.24 -3.75
CA ASP A 116 9.81 -1.43 -5.06
C ASP A 116 9.07 -2.55 -5.79
N LYS A 117 8.12 -2.16 -6.65
CA LYS A 117 7.21 -3.04 -7.36
C LYS A 117 6.88 -2.49 -8.75
N ALA A 118 6.54 -3.40 -9.65
CA ALA A 118 5.93 -3.06 -10.93
C ALA A 118 4.63 -2.27 -10.71
N ARG A 119 4.39 -1.26 -11.55
CA ARG A 119 3.25 -0.34 -11.45
C ARG A 119 2.76 0.04 -12.83
N TYR A 120 1.51 0.46 -12.92
CA TYR A 120 1.00 1.08 -14.14
C TYR A 120 1.62 2.46 -14.32
N ALA A 121 2.15 2.71 -15.51
CA ALA A 121 2.62 4.03 -15.95
C ALA A 121 1.62 4.62 -16.95
N ASP A 122 1.39 5.93 -16.87
CA ASP A 122 0.52 6.68 -17.79
C ASP A 122 1.17 6.97 -19.15
N ASP A 123 1.88 5.99 -19.72
CA ASP A 123 2.29 6.12 -21.12
C ASP A 123 1.06 5.83 -21.99
N SER A 124 0.42 6.92 -22.42
CA SER A 124 -0.80 7.00 -23.26
C SER A 124 -0.78 6.15 -24.53
N ASP A 125 0.39 5.64 -24.91
CA ASP A 125 0.63 4.99 -26.20
C ASP A 125 0.71 3.46 -26.10
N ASN A 126 0.75 2.89 -24.88
CA ASN A 126 0.75 1.45 -24.70
C ASN A 126 -0.48 1.02 -23.90
N ILE A 127 -1.40 0.41 -24.65
CA ILE A 127 -2.54 -0.36 -24.18
C ILE A 127 -2.01 -1.53 -23.31
N GLN A 128 -1.63 -1.25 -22.06
CA GLN A 128 -1.37 -2.26 -21.02
C GLN A 128 -2.67 -2.94 -20.55
N PHE A 129 -3.81 -2.66 -21.21
CA PHE A 129 -5.11 -3.30 -20.98
C PHE A 129 -5.11 -4.82 -21.19
N SER A 130 -4.01 -5.41 -21.68
CA SER A 130 -3.91 -6.86 -21.89
C SER A 130 -3.55 -7.63 -20.61
N PHE A 131 -3.05 -6.98 -19.55
CA PHE A 131 -2.68 -7.66 -18.30
C PHE A 131 -3.36 -7.02 -17.09
N PRO A 132 -4.11 -7.81 -16.29
CA PRO A 132 -4.78 -7.30 -15.08
C PRO A 132 -3.80 -6.93 -13.96
N PHE A 133 -2.50 -7.20 -14.13
CA PHE A 133 -1.47 -7.01 -13.12
C PHE A 133 -0.17 -6.44 -13.74
N PRO A 134 0.44 -5.39 -13.16
CA PRO A 134 1.70 -4.83 -13.66
C PRO A 134 2.87 -5.82 -13.68
N SER A 135 2.94 -6.74 -12.73
CA SER A 135 4.03 -7.72 -12.67
C SER A 135 3.89 -8.89 -13.65
N GLY A 136 2.68 -9.13 -14.17
CA GLY A 136 2.35 -10.37 -14.88
C GLY A 136 2.36 -11.64 -14.00
N ASP A 137 2.61 -11.53 -12.69
CA ASP A 137 2.63 -12.64 -11.74
C ASP A 137 1.62 -12.41 -10.59
N PRO A 138 0.48 -13.12 -10.58
CA PRO A 138 -0.55 -12.95 -9.55
C PRO A 138 -0.06 -13.31 -8.13
N THR A 139 0.96 -14.17 -8.00
CA THR A 139 1.55 -14.53 -6.70
C THR A 139 2.30 -13.34 -6.13
N LEU A 140 3.07 -12.65 -6.96
CA LEU A 140 3.82 -11.47 -6.58
C LEU A 140 2.88 -10.29 -6.22
N GLU A 141 1.80 -10.08 -6.97
CA GLU A 141 0.78 -9.09 -6.62
C GLU A 141 0.14 -9.37 -5.26
N THR A 142 -0.24 -10.63 -5.02
CA THR A 142 -0.82 -11.04 -3.74
C THR A 142 0.16 -10.78 -2.59
N LEU A 143 1.44 -11.08 -2.79
CA LEU A 143 2.48 -10.84 -1.81
C LEU A 143 2.69 -9.35 -1.54
N GLN A 144 2.62 -8.50 -2.57
CA GLN A 144 2.68 -7.05 -2.43
C GLN A 144 1.49 -6.51 -1.63
N LEU A 145 0.25 -6.88 -1.99
CA LEU A 145 -0.95 -6.48 -1.25
C LEU A 145 -0.87 -6.86 0.23
N LEU A 146 -0.44 -8.09 0.51
CA LEU A 146 -0.27 -8.56 1.88
C LEU A 146 0.86 -7.80 2.61
N THR A 147 1.92 -7.41 1.90
CA THR A 147 3.00 -6.58 2.45
C THR A 147 2.49 -5.20 2.81
N GLU A 148 1.67 -4.56 1.96
CA GLU A 148 1.04 -3.26 2.25
C GLU A 148 0.20 -3.33 3.53
N LEU A 149 -0.57 -4.42 3.73
CA LEU A 149 -1.34 -4.66 4.95
C LEU A 149 -0.47 -4.82 6.20
N GLU A 150 0.73 -5.38 6.10
CA GLU A 150 1.66 -5.48 7.25
C GLU A 150 2.45 -4.19 7.49
N VAL A 151 2.68 -3.40 6.45
CA VAL A 151 3.38 -2.12 6.52
C VAL A 151 2.49 -1.05 7.16
N VAL A 152 1.21 -0.98 6.80
CA VAL A 152 0.28 0.01 7.36
C VAL A 152 0.13 -0.13 8.89
N LYS A 153 0.22 -1.35 9.44
CA LYS A 153 0.20 -1.62 10.89
C LYS A 153 1.32 -0.94 11.67
N GLN A 154 2.39 -0.54 11.00
CA GLN A 154 3.55 0.07 11.62
C GLN A 154 3.48 1.60 11.62
N CYS A 155 2.44 2.17 11.01
CA CYS A 155 2.21 3.61 10.98
C CYS A 155 1.10 4.03 11.93
N SER A 156 1.20 5.27 12.40
CA SER A 156 0.28 5.88 13.36
C SER A 156 -0.96 6.47 12.69
N MET A 157 -0.93 6.62 11.37
CA MET A 157 -2.00 7.24 10.59
C MET A 157 -2.10 6.60 9.22
N LEU A 158 -3.31 6.48 8.70
CA LEU A 158 -3.60 6.16 7.31
C LEU A 158 -4.30 7.35 6.64
N ILE A 159 -3.74 7.80 5.52
CA ILE A 159 -4.35 8.77 4.61
C ILE A 159 -4.79 8.01 3.37
N THR A 160 -6.07 8.09 3.02
CA THR A 160 -6.65 7.39 1.88
C THR A 160 -7.87 8.15 1.36
N ASP A 161 -8.35 7.78 0.18
CA ASP A 161 -9.65 8.20 -0.30
C ASP A 161 -10.78 7.43 0.42
N GLU A 162 -11.92 8.09 0.59
CA GLU A 162 -13.13 7.48 1.14
C GLU A 162 -13.83 6.71 0.00
N GLY A 163 -13.67 5.39 -0.08
CA GLY A 163 -14.49 4.59 -1.02
C GLY A 163 -13.90 3.28 -1.53
N GLY A 164 -12.63 2.96 -1.27
CA GLY A 164 -12.02 1.72 -1.75
C GLY A 164 -12.18 0.53 -0.77
N ASN A 165 -12.59 -0.64 -1.28
CA ASN A 165 -12.56 -1.89 -0.49
C ASN A 165 -11.16 -2.18 0.08
N PHE A 166 -10.10 -1.90 -0.69
CA PHE A 166 -8.74 -2.11 -0.23
C PHE A 166 -8.30 -1.07 0.81
N ALA A 167 -8.72 0.19 0.67
CA ALA A 167 -8.52 1.22 1.70
C ALA A 167 -9.15 0.79 3.04
N HIS A 168 -10.35 0.20 3.01
CA HIS A 168 -10.99 -0.35 4.19
C HIS A 168 -10.22 -1.54 4.80
N LEU A 169 -9.65 -2.40 3.96
CA LEU A 169 -8.77 -3.48 4.43
C LEU A 169 -7.49 -2.95 5.08
N LEU A 170 -6.87 -1.91 4.51
CA LEU A 170 -5.71 -1.24 5.09
C LEU A 170 -6.06 -0.64 6.47
N TYR A 171 -7.20 0.05 6.55
CA TYR A 171 -7.70 0.63 7.79
C TYR A 171 -7.94 -0.44 8.87
N THR A 172 -8.66 -1.50 8.52
CA THR A 172 -8.93 -2.64 9.43
C THR A 172 -7.64 -3.34 9.85
N SER A 173 -6.67 -3.46 8.94
CA SER A 173 -5.36 -4.04 9.23
C SER A 173 -4.61 -3.20 10.26
N MET A 174 -4.61 -1.87 10.09
CA MET A 174 -3.95 -0.91 10.97
C MET A 174 -4.59 -0.89 12.37
N CYS A 175 -5.92 -0.84 12.46
CA CYS A 175 -6.65 -0.70 13.73
C CYS A 175 -6.90 -2.01 14.48
N GLY A 176 -6.71 -3.16 13.84
CA GLY A 176 -7.10 -4.45 14.40
C GLY A 176 -8.61 -4.73 14.24
N ARG A 177 -9.06 -5.90 14.71
CA ARG A 177 -10.39 -6.47 14.40
C ARG A 177 -11.59 -5.76 15.04
N ASP A 178 -11.38 -4.73 15.85
CA ASP A 178 -12.44 -4.02 16.60
C ASP A 178 -12.74 -2.62 16.03
N ALA A 179 -12.42 -2.38 14.75
CA ALA A 179 -12.53 -1.09 14.06
C ALA A 179 -13.97 -0.73 13.61
N ASP A 180 -14.98 -0.98 14.46
CA ASP A 180 -16.38 -0.64 14.20
C ASP A 180 -16.64 0.88 14.24
N SER A 181 -15.67 1.63 14.77
CA SER A 181 -15.59 3.09 14.71
C SER A 181 -14.39 3.48 13.88
N TRP A 182 -14.53 4.45 12.97
CA TRP A 182 -13.42 5.09 12.22
C TRP A 182 -12.41 5.84 13.12
N SER A 183 -12.30 5.48 14.39
CA SER A 183 -11.29 5.91 15.34
C SER A 183 -10.39 4.73 15.71
N CYS A 184 -9.18 4.73 15.16
CA CYS A 184 -8.04 3.98 15.64
C CYS A 184 -7.53 4.69 16.91
N PRO A 185 -7.43 4.05 18.09
CA PRO A 185 -6.70 4.66 19.19
C PRO A 185 -5.19 4.73 18.85
N PRO A 186 -4.48 5.77 19.33
CA PRO A 186 -3.04 5.93 19.11
C PRO A 186 -2.21 4.81 19.74
#